data_AF-A0A099L6Z6-F1
#
_entry.id   AF-A0A099L6Z6-F1
#
_cell.length_a   1.000
_cell.length_b   1.000
_cell.length_c   1.000
_cell.angle_alpha   90.00
_cell.angle_beta   90.00
_cell.angle_gamma   90.00
#
_symmetry.space_group_name_H-M   'P 1'
#
loop_
_entity.id
_entity.type
_entity.pdbx_description
1 polymer ?
#
loop_
_entity_poly.entity_id
_entity_poly.type
_entity_poly.pdbx_seq_one_letter_code
_entity_poly.pdbx_strand_id
1 'polypeptide(L)'
;MLLELKNRAIEADQVHSEILDRCCEWDNIVERSDDLVKFLDLDIGEESKTLIRRLIDTNLALNLTHAELEAKRDKSVLEYALAKLGGNLGSIIDYVDNKGRKRTIVVEDAQLLAGDVAVTGTRLLQSGKIGKLEGYVCLDSCQWQLR
;
A
#
# COMPACT_ATOMS: atom_id res chain seq x y z
N MET A 1 -8.32 -22.22 2.32
CA MET A 1 -7.69 -21.41 1.27
C MET A 1 -8.08 -19.93 1.31
N LEU A 2 -9.31 -19.52 0.96
CA LEU A 2 -9.66 -18.08 0.92
C LEU A 2 -9.59 -17.38 2.29
N LEU A 3 -10.02 -18.05 3.36
CA LEU A 3 -9.90 -17.52 4.73
C LEU A 3 -8.44 -17.37 5.18
N GLU A 4 -7.57 -18.33 4.83
CA GLU A 4 -6.14 -18.26 5.14
C GLU A 4 -5.47 -17.10 4.40
N LEU A 5 -5.84 -16.88 3.13
CA LEU A 5 -5.40 -15.73 2.34
C LEU A 5 -5.85 -14.40 2.97
N LYS A 6 -7.11 -14.32 3.40
CA LYS A 6 -7.63 -13.15 4.11
C LYS A 6 -6.83 -12.85 5.37
N ASN A 7 -6.58 -13.88 6.20
CA ASN A 7 -5.83 -13.71 7.45
C ASN A 7 -4.39 -13.25 7.18
N ARG A 8 -3.71 -13.85 6.19
CA ARG A 8 -2.36 -13.41 5.78
C ARG A 8 -2.33 -11.95 5.32
N ALA A 9 -3.33 -11.52 4.54
CA ALA A 9 -3.42 -10.12 4.10
C ALA A 9 -3.64 -9.16 5.29
N ILE A 10 -4.52 -9.53 6.24
CA ILE A 10 -4.76 -8.73 7.46
C ILE A 10 -3.51 -8.65 8.33
N GLU A 11 -2.83 -9.78 8.56
CA GLU A 11 -1.59 -9.82 9.36
C GLU A 11 -0.50 -8.95 8.72
N ALA A 12 -0.34 -9.03 7.39
CA ALA A 12 0.64 -8.21 6.68
C ALA A 12 0.31 -6.70 6.74
N ASP A 13 -0.97 -6.34 6.67
CA ASP A 13 -1.45 -4.95 6.79
C ASP A 13 -1.26 -4.39 8.21
N GLN A 14 -1.48 -5.22 9.24
CA GLN A 14 -1.21 -4.87 10.63
C GLN A 14 0.28 -4.62 10.88
N VAL A 15 1.15 -5.55 10.44
CA VAL A 15 2.61 -5.38 10.58
C VAL A 15 3.11 -4.16 9.80
N HIS A 16 2.57 -3.90 8.61
CA HIS A 16 2.86 -2.68 7.87
C HIS A 16 2.42 -1.42 8.63
N SER A 17 1.24 -1.43 9.24
CA SER A 17 0.74 -0.29 10.01
C SER A 17 1.63 0.00 11.23
N GLU A 18 2.08 -1.04 11.94
CA GLU A 18 2.99 -0.90 13.08
C GLU A 18 4.34 -0.28 12.68
N ILE A 19 4.92 -0.68 11.54
CA ILE A 19 6.17 -0.08 11.07
C ILE A 19 5.95 1.35 10.56
N LEU A 20 4.82 1.64 9.92
CA LEU A 20 4.49 2.98 9.46
C LEU A 20 4.37 3.95 10.65
N ASP A 21 3.70 3.53 11.72
CA ASP A 21 3.63 4.30 12.97
C ASP A 21 5.04 4.55 13.52
N ARG A 22 5.91 3.54 13.49
CA ARG A 22 7.31 3.66 13.92
C ARG A 22 8.13 4.63 13.05
N CYS A 23 7.92 4.60 11.74
CA CYS A 23 8.53 5.56 10.81
C CYS A 23 8.03 6.98 11.09
N CYS A 24 6.73 7.17 11.31
CA CYS A 24 6.18 8.48 11.69
C CYS A 24 6.74 8.98 13.02
N GLU A 25 6.86 8.11 14.03
CA GLU A 25 7.53 8.44 15.30
C GLU A 25 8.98 8.89 15.07
N TRP A 26 9.71 8.17 14.21
CA TRP A 26 11.11 8.45 13.89
C TRP A 26 11.29 9.77 13.13
N ASP A 27 10.40 10.07 12.18
CA ASP A 27 10.40 11.32 11.42
C ASP A 27 10.23 12.54 12.34
N ASN A 28 9.49 12.40 13.44
CA ASN A 28 9.38 13.44 14.46
C ASN A 28 10.66 13.64 15.29
N ILE A 29 11.53 12.63 15.37
CA ILE A 29 12.81 12.70 16.10
C ILE A 29 13.88 13.31 15.20
N VAL A 30 13.94 12.87 13.95
CA VAL A 30 15.04 13.15 13.02
C VAL A 30 14.57 14.00 11.85
N GLU A 31 13.65 14.94 12.11
CA GLU A 31 13.02 15.77 11.09
C GLU A 31 14.05 16.22 10.04
N ARG A 32 13.83 15.82 8.78
CA ARG A 32 14.79 15.97 7.67
C ARG A 32 16.11 15.23 7.92
N SER A 33 16.02 13.91 8.11
CA SER A 33 17.17 13.04 8.33
C SER A 33 18.21 13.13 7.20
N ASP A 34 17.79 13.45 5.98
CA ASP A 34 18.69 13.72 4.85
C ASP A 34 19.63 14.93 5.07
N ASP A 35 19.21 15.90 5.88
CA ASP A 35 20.03 17.06 6.23
C ASP A 35 21.11 16.71 7.27
N LEU A 36 20.97 15.60 8.00
CA LEU A 36 21.96 15.18 9.00
C LEU A 36 23.34 14.93 8.40
N VAL A 37 23.39 14.45 7.15
CA VAL A 37 24.65 14.18 6.45
C VAL A 37 25.51 15.45 6.37
N LYS A 38 24.89 16.61 6.21
CA LYS A 38 25.59 17.91 6.10
C LYS A 38 26.32 18.29 7.40
N PHE A 39 25.85 17.80 8.55
CA PHE A 39 26.50 18.09 9.84
C PHE A 39 27.77 17.27 10.04
N LEU A 40 28.00 16.20 9.26
CA LEU A 40 29.23 15.40 9.33
C LEU A 40 30.45 16.15 8.80
N ASP A 41 30.24 17.13 7.91
CA ASP A 41 31.29 17.96 7.32
C ASP A 41 31.71 19.13 8.24
N LEU A 42 30.95 19.39 9.31
CA LEU A 42 31.29 20.42 10.28
C LEU A 42 32.47 19.98 11.16
N ASP A 43 33.24 20.97 11.62
CA ASP A 43 34.30 20.77 12.61
C ASP A 43 33.70 20.60 14.02
N ILE A 44 33.02 19.47 14.21
CA ILE A 44 32.42 19.02 15.46
C ILE A 44 33.16 17.79 16.00
N GLY A 45 33.03 17.53 17.30
CA GLY A 45 33.69 16.40 17.95
C GLY A 45 33.27 15.04 17.37
N GLU A 46 34.18 14.07 17.44
CA GLU A 46 33.95 12.72 16.91
C GLU A 46 32.78 11.99 17.58
N GLU A 47 32.49 12.27 18.85
CA GLU A 47 31.31 11.74 19.55
C GLU A 47 30.02 12.22 18.88
N SER A 48 29.93 13.51 18.53
CA SER A 48 28.79 14.08 17.81
C SER A 48 28.67 13.49 16.41
N LYS A 49 29.78 13.36 15.66
CA LYS A 49 29.77 12.70 14.34
C LYS A 49 29.31 11.25 14.43
N THR A 50 29.73 10.53 15.47
CA THR A 50 29.31 9.15 15.71
C THR A 50 27.82 9.06 15.99
N LEU A 51 27.27 9.97 16.81
CA LEU A 51 25.83 10.04 17.06
C LEU A 51 25.06 10.30 15.76
N ILE A 52 25.49 11.29 14.95
CA ILE A 52 24.85 11.65 13.69
C ILE A 52 24.84 10.46 12.72
N ARG A 53 25.97 9.74 12.57
CA ARG A 53 26.03 8.52 11.74
C ARG A 53 25.02 7.47 12.19
N ARG A 54 24.91 7.23 13.50
CA ARG A 54 23.92 6.26 14.04
C ARG A 54 22.47 6.65 13.75
N LEU A 55 22.15 7.95 13.78
CA LEU A 55 20.82 8.44 13.41
C LEU A 55 20.54 8.20 11.93
N ILE A 56 21.51 8.49 11.04
CA ILE A 56 21.41 8.22 9.60
C ILE A 56 21.22 6.72 9.35
N ASP A 57 22.05 5.87 9.97
CA ASP A 57 21.98 4.42 9.80
C ASP A 57 20.63 3.86 10.26
N THR A 58 20.12 4.34 11.39
CA THR A 58 18.79 3.93 11.92
C THR A 58 17.67 4.35 10.97
N ASN A 59 17.73 5.57 10.42
CA ASN A 59 16.77 6.06 9.44
C ASN A 59 16.75 5.20 8.17
N LEU A 60 17.93 4.86 7.65
CA LEU A 60 18.06 3.99 6.49
C LEU A 60 17.50 2.59 6.76
N ALA A 61 17.79 2.01 7.92
CA ALA A 61 17.28 0.70 8.31
C ALA A 61 15.74 0.69 8.43
N LEU A 62 15.16 1.75 8.99
CA LEU A 62 13.71 1.90 9.10
C LEU A 62 13.06 2.03 7.72
N ASN A 63 13.60 2.87 6.84
CA ASN A 63 13.06 3.06 5.49
C ASN A 63 13.13 1.78 4.65
N LEU A 64 14.23 1.02 4.75
CA LEU A 64 14.36 -0.29 4.10
C LEU A 64 13.32 -1.28 4.64
N THR A 65 13.18 -1.36 5.96
CA THR A 65 12.22 -2.27 6.61
C THR A 65 10.78 -1.91 6.23
N HIS A 66 10.44 -0.62 6.20
CA HIS A 66 9.15 -0.13 5.75
C HIS A 66 8.85 -0.55 4.31
N ALA A 67 9.76 -0.29 3.37
CA ALA A 67 9.59 -0.66 1.97
C ALA A 67 9.44 -2.19 1.76
N GLU A 68 10.19 -3.00 2.51
CA GLU A 68 10.05 -4.46 2.46
C GLU A 68 8.69 -4.95 2.98
N LEU A 69 8.20 -4.35 4.06
CA LEU A 69 6.90 -4.69 4.64
C LEU A 69 5.75 -4.20 3.77
N GLU A 70 5.90 -3.03 3.14
CA GLU A 70 4.95 -2.50 2.16
C GLU A 70 4.78 -3.46 0.97
N ALA A 71 5.89 -3.90 0.37
CA ALA A 71 5.84 -4.86 -0.73
C ALA A 71 5.24 -6.21 -0.33
N LYS A 72 5.48 -6.68 0.92
CA LYS A 72 4.88 -7.91 1.45
C LYS A 72 3.38 -7.76 1.67
N ARG A 73 2.93 -6.62 2.20
CA ARG A 73 1.51 -6.25 2.34
C ARG A 73 0.84 -6.27 0.98
N ASP A 74 1.35 -5.50 0.02
CA ASP A 74 0.74 -5.36 -1.31
C ASP A 74 0.60 -6.70 -2.01
N LYS A 75 1.65 -7.52 -1.96
CA LYS A 75 1.61 -8.87 -2.50
C LYS A 75 0.52 -9.73 -1.85
N SER A 76 0.39 -9.69 -0.52
CA SER A 76 -0.56 -10.52 0.22
C SER A 76 -2.00 -10.07 0.00
N VAL A 77 -2.23 -8.75 -0.04
CA VAL A 77 -3.52 -8.14 -0.33
C VAL A 77 -3.94 -8.47 -1.77
N LEU A 78 -3.04 -8.35 -2.73
CA LEU A 78 -3.32 -8.70 -4.13
C LEU A 78 -3.62 -10.19 -4.31
N GLU A 79 -2.85 -11.08 -3.68
CA GLU A 79 -3.09 -12.52 -3.70
C GLU A 79 -4.51 -12.85 -3.19
N TYR A 80 -4.90 -12.24 -2.06
CA TYR A 80 -6.24 -12.40 -1.50
C TYR A 80 -7.33 -11.82 -2.42
N ALA A 81 -7.13 -10.61 -2.97
CA ALA A 81 -8.08 -9.96 -3.85
C ALA A 81 -8.36 -10.80 -5.10
N LEU A 82 -7.32 -11.28 -5.77
CA LEU A 82 -7.43 -12.10 -6.98
C LEU A 82 -8.10 -13.45 -6.69
N ALA A 83 -7.76 -14.09 -5.58
CA ALA A 83 -8.38 -15.33 -5.16
C ALA A 83 -9.87 -15.15 -4.82
N LYS A 84 -10.24 -14.03 -4.19
CA LYS A 84 -11.63 -13.69 -3.89
C LYS A 84 -12.43 -13.38 -5.15
N LEU A 85 -11.81 -12.65 -6.07
CA LEU A 85 -12.38 -12.31 -7.36
C LEU A 85 -12.58 -13.54 -8.24
N GLY A 86 -11.68 -14.53 -8.14
CA GLY A 86 -11.58 -15.64 -9.08
C GLY A 86 -10.97 -15.25 -10.43
N GLY A 87 -10.18 -14.16 -10.46
CA GLY A 87 -9.59 -13.58 -11.66
C GLY A 87 -8.09 -13.29 -11.53
N ASN A 88 -7.54 -12.60 -12.52
CA ASN A 88 -6.13 -12.18 -12.58
C ASN A 88 -6.01 -10.65 -12.74
N LEU A 89 -4.79 -10.12 -12.60
CA LEU A 89 -4.48 -8.77 -13.09
C LEU A 89 -4.89 -8.64 -14.57
N GLY A 90 -5.45 -7.48 -14.92
CA GLY A 90 -6.04 -7.20 -16.23
C GLY A 90 -7.47 -7.73 -16.41
N SER A 91 -8.01 -8.48 -15.44
CA SER A 91 -9.41 -8.90 -15.50
C SER A 91 -10.35 -7.70 -15.44
N ILE A 92 -11.53 -7.82 -16.04
CA ILE A 92 -12.51 -6.75 -16.10
C ILE A 92 -13.66 -7.09 -15.16
N ILE A 93 -14.02 -6.15 -14.30
CA ILE A 93 -15.12 -6.27 -13.35
C ILE A 93 -16.19 -5.25 -13.71
N ASP A 94 -17.43 -5.71 -13.84
CA ASP A 94 -18.59 -4.83 -13.79
C ASP A 94 -19.07 -4.71 -12.34
N TYR A 95 -19.36 -3.49 -11.91
CA TYR A 95 -19.85 -3.24 -10.55
C TYR A 95 -20.88 -2.10 -10.51
N VAL A 96 -21.64 -2.06 -9.42
CA VAL A 96 -22.57 -0.97 -9.13
C VAL A 96 -21.93 -0.04 -8.10
N ASP A 97 -21.74 1.23 -8.45
CA ASP A 97 -21.21 2.23 -7.53
C ASP A 97 -22.22 2.60 -6.43
N ASN A 98 -21.77 3.32 -5.40
CA ASN A 98 -22.62 3.76 -4.29
C ASN A 98 -23.79 4.68 -4.69
N LYS A 99 -23.84 5.13 -5.95
CA LYS A 99 -24.94 5.92 -6.52
C LYS A 99 -25.84 5.07 -7.45
N GLY A 100 -25.70 3.74 -7.40
CA GLY A 100 -26.50 2.80 -8.20
C GLY A 100 -26.10 2.73 -9.67
N ARG A 101 -24.94 3.29 -10.07
CA ARG A 101 -24.54 3.34 -11.49
C ARG A 101 -23.69 2.14 -11.84
N LYS A 102 -23.99 1.53 -12.99
CA LYS A 102 -23.15 0.46 -13.55
C LYS A 102 -21.83 1.04 -14.07
N ARG A 103 -20.74 0.48 -13.57
CA ARG A 103 -19.36 0.84 -13.89
C ARG A 103 -18.58 -0.40 -14.28
N THR A 104 -17.43 -0.20 -14.90
CA THR A 104 -16.52 -1.26 -15.27
C THR A 104 -15.10 -0.83 -14.93
N ILE A 105 -14.28 -1.72 -14.39
CA ILE A 105 -12.90 -1.46 -13.99
C ILE A 105 -11.99 -2.60 -14.47
N VAL A 106 -10.79 -2.25 -14.92
CA VAL A 106 -9.69 -3.20 -15.16
C VAL A 106 -8.92 -3.35 -13.85
N VAL A 107 -8.74 -4.59 -13.39
CA VAL A 107 -8.00 -4.88 -12.16
C VAL A 107 -6.52 -4.65 -12.41
N GLU A 108 -5.94 -3.67 -11.73
CA GLU A 108 -4.51 -3.34 -11.85
C GLU A 108 -3.79 -3.54 -10.52
N ASP A 109 -4.50 -3.38 -9.40
CA ASP A 109 -3.97 -3.58 -8.06
C ASP A 109 -5.10 -3.83 -7.04
N ALA A 110 -4.75 -3.98 -5.75
CA ALA A 110 -5.69 -4.16 -4.66
C ALA A 110 -5.23 -3.50 -3.36
N GLN A 111 -6.20 -3.15 -2.53
CA GLN A 111 -6.00 -2.51 -1.23
C GLN A 111 -6.90 -3.17 -0.17
N LEU A 112 -6.44 -3.17 1.07
CA LEU A 112 -7.24 -3.56 2.22
C LEU A 112 -7.77 -2.31 2.92
N LEU A 113 -9.07 -2.26 3.18
CA LEU A 113 -9.76 -1.14 3.82
C LEU A 113 -10.60 -1.69 4.97
N ALA A 114 -10.17 -1.48 6.20
CA ALA A 114 -10.86 -1.97 7.40
C ALA A 114 -11.17 -3.48 7.38
N GLY A 115 -10.29 -4.28 6.77
CA GLY A 115 -10.44 -5.74 6.63
C GLY A 115 -11.26 -6.20 5.42
N ASP A 116 -11.85 -5.27 4.68
CA ASP A 116 -12.47 -5.51 3.37
C ASP A 116 -11.44 -5.31 2.27
N VAL A 117 -11.53 -6.07 1.18
CA VAL A 117 -10.60 -5.93 0.06
C VAL A 117 -11.24 -5.17 -1.08
N ALA A 118 -10.55 -4.16 -1.57
CA ALA A 118 -10.90 -3.42 -2.76
C ALA A 118 -9.89 -3.71 -3.87
N VAL A 119 -10.37 -3.84 -5.10
CA VAL A 119 -9.50 -3.82 -6.28
C VAL A 119 -9.52 -2.44 -6.90
N THR A 120 -8.37 -1.99 -7.37
CA THR A 120 -8.13 -0.68 -7.96
C THR A 120 -7.66 -0.82 -9.39
N GLY A 121 -7.82 0.25 -10.17
CA GLY A 121 -7.33 0.34 -11.54
C GLY A 121 -8.15 1.26 -12.43
N THR A 122 -7.99 1.10 -13.75
CA THR A 122 -8.59 1.99 -14.75
C THR A 122 -10.09 1.72 -14.95
N ARG A 123 -10.93 2.74 -14.73
CA ARG A 123 -12.38 2.67 -14.99
C ARG A 123 -12.73 2.90 -16.46
N LEU A 124 -13.46 1.97 -17.07
CA LEU A 124 -13.94 2.12 -18.45
C LEU A 124 -15.22 2.99 -18.49
N LEU A 125 -15.31 3.92 -19.46
CA LEU A 125 -16.52 4.73 -19.65
C LEU A 125 -17.54 3.96 -20.49
N GLN A 126 -18.83 4.13 -20.19
CA GLN A 126 -19.94 3.49 -20.93
C GLN A 126 -19.96 3.78 -22.44
N SER A 127 -19.31 4.86 -22.90
CA SER A 127 -19.24 5.23 -24.32
C SER A 127 -18.20 4.43 -25.12
N GLY A 128 -17.60 3.38 -24.56
CA GLY A 128 -16.50 2.65 -25.18
C GLY A 128 -15.19 3.43 -25.22
N LYS A 129 -15.15 4.63 -24.62
CA LYS A 129 -13.93 5.41 -24.46
C LYS A 129 -13.23 5.01 -23.16
N ILE A 130 -11.96 4.67 -23.23
CA ILE A 130 -11.12 4.51 -22.04
C ILE A 130 -10.87 5.91 -21.49
N GLY A 131 -11.52 6.24 -20.36
CA GLY A 131 -11.14 7.39 -19.56
C GLY A 131 -10.15 6.92 -18.50
N LYS A 132 -9.02 7.61 -18.34
CA LYS A 132 -8.09 7.36 -17.23
C LYS A 132 -8.64 7.95 -15.93
N LEU A 133 -9.73 7.38 -15.43
CA LEU A 133 -10.18 7.65 -14.07
C LEU A 133 -9.83 6.42 -13.24
N GLU A 134 -8.92 6.60 -12.29
CA GLU A 134 -8.68 5.62 -11.24
C GLU A 134 -10.01 5.36 -10.52
N GLY A 135 -10.31 4.08 -10.37
CA GLY A 135 -11.47 3.60 -9.65
C GLY A 135 -11.05 2.56 -8.62
N TYR A 136 -11.96 2.30 -7.69
CA TYR A 136 -11.87 1.16 -6.81
C TYR A 136 -13.26 0.52 -6.67
N VAL A 137 -13.28 -0.79 -6.40
CA VAL A 137 -14.49 -1.53 -6.03
C VAL A 137 -14.19 -2.43 -4.85
N CYS A 138 -14.97 -2.27 -3.77
CA CYS A 138 -14.87 -3.12 -2.59
C CYS A 138 -15.60 -4.45 -2.87
N LEU A 139 -14.86 -5.55 -2.84
CA LEU A 139 -15.38 -6.88 -3.16
C LEU A 139 -16.35 -7.42 -2.09
N ASP A 140 -16.33 -6.84 -0.89
CA ASP A 140 -17.19 -7.21 0.25
C ASP A 140 -18.54 -6.48 0.25
N SER A 141 -18.57 -5.23 -0.21
CA SER A 141 -19.75 -4.35 -0.05
C SER A 141 -20.43 -3.94 -1.36
N CYS A 142 -19.75 -4.08 -2.50
CA CYS A 142 -20.33 -3.74 -3.80
C CYS A 142 -20.95 -4.96 -4.46
N GLN A 143 -22.01 -4.76 -5.25
CA GLN A 143 -22.45 -5.76 -6.22
C GLN A 143 -21.52 -5.71 -7.43
N TRP A 144 -20.90 -6.85 -7.75
CA TRP A 144 -19.96 -6.97 -8.86
C TRP A 144 -20.09 -8.33 -9.57
N GLN A 145 -19.59 -8.38 -10.79
CA GLN A 145 -19.42 -9.61 -11.57
C GLN A 145 -18.11 -9.54 -12.35
N LEU A 146 -17.37 -10.64 -12.36
CA LEU A 146 -16.24 -10.83 -13.24
C LEU A 146 -16.76 -11.03 -14.67
N ARG A 147 -16.17 -10.35 -15.66
CA ARG A 147 -16.47 -10.56 -17.08
C ARG A 147 -15.71 -11.74 -17.67
#